data_AF-A0A8T4SQW9-F1
#
_entry.id   AF-A0A8T4SQW9-F1
#
_cell.length_a   1.000
_cell.length_b   1.000
_cell.length_c   1.000
_cell.angle_alpha   90.00
_cell.angle_beta   90.00
_cell.angle_gamma   90.00
#
_symmetry.space_group_name_H-M   'P 1'
#
loop_
_entity.id
_entity.type
_entity.pdbx_description
1 polymer ?
#
loop_
_entity_poly.entity_id
_entity_poly.type
_entity_poly.pdbx_seq_one_letter_code
_entity_poly.pdbx_strand_id
1 'polypeptide(L)'
;MRLKRYGLSLSEARNLQKWALETSGAKKFLDKIPKIPKTKKIKPGLYADYYIDEEELEDDGLDYCTPQIAAVWSVDKKGEKIQLGGIRAYNWETYWLEFDYDTQVDTAENWWKLILEEYNKLKKNYGNNV
;
A
#
# COMPACT_ATOMS: atom_id res chain seq x y z
N MET A 1 -1.77 33.58 0.89
CA MET A 1 -1.43 32.27 1.49
C MET A 1 -2.75 31.57 1.78
N ARG A 2 -3.15 30.56 0.99
CA ARG A 2 -4.30 29.73 1.35
C ARG A 2 -3.88 28.89 2.56
N LEU A 3 -4.57 29.04 3.70
CA LEU A 3 -4.48 28.06 4.78
C LEU A 3 -4.99 26.74 4.21
N LYS A 4 -4.10 25.76 4.03
CA LYS A 4 -4.48 24.38 3.72
C LYS A 4 -5.36 23.89 4.87
N ARG A 5 -6.61 23.54 4.59
CA ARG A 5 -7.57 23.13 5.64
C ARG A 5 -7.31 21.70 6.09
N TYR A 6 -6.83 20.84 5.20
CA TYR A 6 -6.67 19.40 5.46
C TYR A 6 -5.32 18.80 5.06
N GLY A 7 -4.34 19.61 4.65
CA GLY A 7 -3.01 19.12 4.26
C GLY A 7 -2.23 18.56 5.45
N LEU A 8 -1.44 17.51 5.22
CA LEU A 8 -0.60 16.87 6.23
C LEU A 8 0.87 17.20 6.01
N SER A 9 1.60 17.50 7.09
CA SER A 9 3.06 17.46 7.03
C SER A 9 3.55 16.01 6.88
N LEU A 10 4.76 15.83 6.33
CA LEU A 10 5.36 14.50 6.24
C LEU A 10 5.52 13.82 7.61
N SER A 11 5.72 14.60 8.68
CA SER A 11 5.79 14.06 10.04
C SER A 11 4.43 13.52 10.51
N GLU A 12 3.34 14.24 10.22
CA GLU A 12 1.99 13.77 10.52
C GLU A 12 1.63 12.55 9.69
N ALA A 13 1.99 12.53 8.41
CA ALA A 13 1.77 11.39 7.53
C ALA A 13 2.51 10.12 8.00
N ARG A 14 3.69 10.25 8.61
CA ARG A 14 4.39 9.10 9.25
C ARG A 14 3.64 8.58 10.47
N ASN A 15 3.06 9.47 11.26
CA ASN A 15 2.22 9.06 12.39
C ASN A 15 0.93 8.39 11.90
N LEU A 16 0.32 8.90 10.83
CA LEU A 16 -0.83 8.28 10.16
C LEU A 16 -0.50 6.89 9.64
N GLN A 17 0.63 6.73 8.95
CA GLN A 17 1.08 5.43 8.44
C GLN A 17 1.15 4.43 9.58
N LYS A 18 1.78 4.81 10.71
CA LYS A 18 1.87 3.93 11.88
C LYS A 18 0.48 3.57 12.42
N TRP A 19 -0.38 4.57 12.64
CA TRP A 19 -1.74 4.36 13.11
C TRP A 19 -2.53 3.42 12.18
N ALA A 20 -2.54 3.68 10.87
CA ALA A 20 -3.28 2.89 9.89
C ALA A 20 -2.80 1.43 9.82
N LEU A 21 -1.48 1.20 9.90
CA LEU A 21 -0.90 -0.14 9.93
C LEU A 21 -1.31 -0.93 11.18
N GLU A 22 -1.36 -0.26 12.34
CA GLU A 22 -1.74 -0.86 13.62
C GLU A 22 -3.25 -1.11 13.67
N THR A 23 -4.06 -0.10 13.35
CA THR A 23 -5.53 -0.14 13.41
C THR A 23 -6.13 -1.11 12.40
N SER A 24 -5.60 -1.16 11.17
CA SER A 24 -6.06 -2.12 10.16
C SER A 24 -5.70 -3.57 10.50
N GLY A 25 -4.70 -3.79 11.36
CA GLY A 25 -4.12 -5.12 11.60
C GLY A 25 -3.29 -5.66 10.44
N ALA A 26 -3.08 -4.89 9.36
CA ALA A 26 -2.33 -5.33 8.18
C ALA A 26 -0.83 -5.52 8.48
N LYS A 27 -0.29 -4.80 9.48
CA LYS A 27 1.13 -4.87 9.88
C LYS A 27 1.62 -6.31 10.08
N LYS A 28 0.82 -7.17 10.71
CA LYS A 28 1.18 -8.58 10.98
C LYS A 28 1.38 -9.43 9.72
N PHE A 29 0.82 -9.01 8.60
CA PHE A 29 0.99 -9.68 7.31
C PHE A 29 2.16 -9.07 6.54
N LEU A 30 2.25 -7.75 6.50
CA LEU A 30 3.34 -7.05 5.83
C LEU A 30 4.71 -7.34 6.45
N ASP A 31 4.80 -7.54 7.77
CA ASP A 31 6.04 -7.93 8.45
C ASP A 31 6.54 -9.34 8.07
N LYS A 32 5.70 -10.17 7.41
CA LYS A 32 6.06 -11.54 6.99
C LYS A 32 6.75 -11.59 5.63
N ILE A 33 6.75 -10.49 4.88
CA ILE A 33 7.35 -10.40 3.55
C ILE A 33 8.51 -9.39 3.53
N PRO A 34 9.49 -9.54 2.63
CA PRO A 34 10.59 -8.60 2.52
C PRO A 34 10.09 -7.20 2.11
N LYS A 35 10.79 -6.17 2.58
CA LYS A 35 10.59 -4.81 2.08
C LYS A 35 11.11 -4.70 0.65
N ILE A 36 10.42 -3.93 -0.19
CA ILE A 36 10.84 -3.72 -1.58
C ILE A 36 12.21 -3.02 -1.61
N PRO A 37 13.21 -3.58 -2.30
CA PRO A 37 14.51 -2.91 -2.42
C PRO A 37 14.40 -1.65 -3.28
N LYS A 38 15.13 -0.60 -2.89
CA LYS A 38 15.29 0.62 -3.71
C LYS A 38 16.31 0.46 -4.87
N THR A 39 16.80 -0.76 -5.11
CA THR A 39 17.83 -1.07 -6.11
C THR A 39 17.23 -1.38 -7.49
N LYS A 40 17.98 -1.12 -8.57
CA LYS A 40 17.53 -1.37 -9.95
C LYS A 40 17.24 -2.83 -10.29
N LYS A 41 17.85 -3.79 -9.59
CA LYS A 41 17.59 -5.22 -9.77
C LYS A 41 16.92 -5.78 -8.52
N ILE A 42 15.65 -6.13 -8.64
CA ILE A 42 14.85 -6.75 -7.57
C ILE A 42 14.59 -8.20 -8.00
N LYS A 43 14.72 -9.14 -7.07
CA LYS A 43 14.43 -10.55 -7.37
C LYS A 43 12.91 -10.74 -7.50
N PRO A 44 12.45 -11.73 -8.27
CA PRO A 44 11.04 -12.08 -8.29
C PRO A 44 10.52 -12.38 -6.89
N GLY A 45 9.30 -11.95 -6.60
CA GLY A 45 8.66 -12.23 -5.32
C GLY A 45 7.60 -11.24 -4.92
N LEU A 46 7.06 -11.44 -3.72
CA LEU A 46 6.11 -10.57 -3.06
C LEU A 46 6.83 -9.67 -2.05
N TYR A 47 6.56 -8.37 -2.09
CA TYR A 47 7.25 -7.37 -1.27
C TYR A 47 6.27 -6.37 -0.64
N ALA A 48 6.60 -5.90 0.56
CA ALA A 48 5.93 -4.76 1.17
C ALA A 48 6.68 -3.46 0.85
N ASP A 49 5.97 -2.39 0.57
CA ASP A 49 6.52 -1.04 0.54
C ASP A 49 5.82 -0.17 1.57
N TYR A 50 6.60 0.56 2.35
CA TYR A 50 6.12 1.44 3.42
C TYR A 50 6.44 2.89 3.03
N TYR A 51 5.85 3.33 1.93
CA TYR A 51 5.99 4.70 1.43
C TYR A 51 4.73 5.51 1.70
N ILE A 52 4.92 6.83 1.79
CA ILE A 52 3.82 7.79 1.86
C ILE A 52 3.79 8.46 0.50
N ASP A 53 2.63 8.46 -0.15
CA ASP A 53 2.44 9.24 -1.37
C ASP A 53 2.41 10.73 -1.02
N GLU A 54 3.50 11.44 -1.30
CA GLU A 54 3.66 12.85 -0.95
C GLU A 54 2.78 13.76 -1.82
N GLU A 55 2.37 13.31 -3.01
CA GLU A 55 1.48 14.06 -3.90
C GLU A 55 0.06 14.16 -3.33
N GLU A 56 -0.33 13.18 -2.51
CA GLU A 56 -1.65 13.11 -1.85
C GLU A 56 -1.65 13.75 -0.45
N LEU A 57 -0.56 14.40 -0.03
CA LEU A 57 -0.49 15.14 1.25
C LEU A 57 -1.04 16.56 1.17
N GLU A 58 -1.33 17.04 -0.04
CA GLU A 58 -1.94 18.34 -0.25
C GLU A 58 -3.45 18.21 -0.48
N ASP A 59 -4.20 19.12 0.13
CA ASP A 59 -5.63 19.30 -0.11
C ASP A 59 -5.80 20.01 -1.47
N ASP A 60 -6.35 19.31 -2.45
CA ASP A 60 -6.62 19.83 -3.79
C ASP A 60 -7.91 20.67 -3.86
N GLY A 61 -8.61 20.80 -2.73
CA GLY A 61 -9.85 21.55 -2.56
C GLY A 61 -11.10 20.81 -3.02
N LEU A 62 -10.98 19.53 -3.43
CA LEU A 62 -12.10 18.68 -3.84
C LEU A 62 -12.32 17.52 -2.86
N ASP A 63 -11.25 16.95 -2.31
CA ASP A 63 -11.30 15.88 -1.30
C ASP A 63 -10.24 16.06 -0.20
N TYR A 64 -10.38 15.29 0.89
CA TYR A 64 -9.36 15.24 1.92
C TYR A 64 -8.14 14.43 1.44
N CYS A 65 -6.98 14.70 2.01
CA CYS A 65 -5.76 13.92 1.80
C CYS A 65 -5.97 12.44 2.18
N THR A 66 -5.83 11.54 1.21
CA THR A 66 -5.96 10.08 1.35
C THR A 66 -4.68 9.35 0.96
N PRO A 67 -3.52 9.74 1.50
CA PRO A 67 -2.23 9.20 1.08
C PRO A 67 -2.20 7.69 1.14
N GLN A 68 -1.68 7.06 0.09
CA GLN A 68 -1.21 5.68 0.20
C GLN A 68 -0.04 5.64 1.20
N ILE A 69 -0.21 4.85 2.26
CA ILE A 69 0.76 4.71 3.36
C ILE A 69 1.52 3.37 3.35
N ALA A 70 1.04 2.39 2.58
CA ALA A 70 1.76 1.16 2.33
C ALA A 70 1.20 0.48 1.08
N ALA A 71 2.00 -0.41 0.48
CA ALA A 71 1.59 -1.20 -0.66
C ALA A 71 2.21 -2.61 -0.64
N VAL A 72 1.54 -3.54 -1.30
CA VAL A 72 2.08 -4.88 -1.59
C VAL A 72 2.33 -4.99 -3.08
N TRP A 73 3.56 -5.38 -3.42
CA TRP A 73 4.03 -5.48 -4.79
C TRP A 73 4.40 -6.91 -5.14
N SER A 74 3.96 -7.37 -6.31
CA SER A 74 4.56 -8.49 -7.01
C SER A 74 5.66 -7.99 -7.93
N VAL A 75 6.79 -8.69 -7.95
CA VAL A 75 7.92 -8.40 -8.85
C VAL A 75 8.19 -9.63 -9.71
N ASP A 76 8.30 -9.44 -11.02
CA ASP A 76 8.60 -10.52 -11.96
C ASP A 76 10.11 -10.71 -12.23
N LYS A 77 10.48 -11.67 -13.09
CA LYS A 77 11.87 -11.95 -13.52
C LYS A 77 12.51 -10.84 -14.32
N LYS A 78 11.73 -9.94 -14.91
CA LYS A 78 12.22 -8.73 -15.59
C LYS A 78 12.39 -7.56 -14.63
N GLY A 79 11.89 -7.69 -13.40
CA GLY A 79 11.86 -6.63 -12.40
C GLY A 79 10.65 -5.70 -12.54
N GLU A 80 9.67 -6.06 -13.37
CA GLU A 80 8.41 -5.33 -13.50
C GLU A 80 7.59 -5.51 -12.21
N LYS A 81 7.01 -4.40 -11.74
CA LYS A 81 6.28 -4.34 -10.48
C LYS A 81 4.79 -4.21 -10.76
N ILE A 82 3.99 -5.01 -10.07
CA ILE A 82 2.53 -4.92 -10.10
C ILE A 82 2.05 -4.72 -8.67
N GLN A 83 1.31 -3.64 -8.40
CA GLN A 83 0.67 -3.42 -7.10
C GLN A 83 -0.50 -4.39 -6.97
N LEU A 84 -0.52 -5.18 -5.90
CA LEU A 84 -1.59 -6.13 -5.60
C LEU A 84 -2.54 -5.62 -4.51
N GLY A 85 -2.07 -4.68 -3.69
CA GLY A 85 -2.90 -4.03 -2.71
C GLY A 85 -2.23 -2.79 -2.14
N GLY A 86 -3.06 -1.87 -1.68
CA GLY A 86 -2.67 -0.61 -1.04
C GLY A 86 -3.27 -0.51 0.36
N ILE A 87 -2.66 0.33 1.19
CA ILE A 87 -3.30 0.84 2.40
C ILE A 87 -3.32 2.35 2.26
N ARG A 88 -4.51 2.92 2.24
CA ARG A 88 -4.72 4.37 2.29
C ARG A 88 -5.25 4.74 3.66
N ALA A 89 -5.00 5.97 4.07
CA ALA A 89 -5.42 6.44 5.37
C ALA A 89 -5.91 7.88 5.30
N TYR A 90 -6.93 8.18 6.09
CA TYR A 90 -7.66 9.43 6.05
C TYR A 90 -7.80 9.96 7.48
N ASN A 91 -7.23 11.14 7.73
CA ASN A 91 -7.41 11.99 8.93
C ASN A 91 -7.58 11.30 10.30
N TRP A 92 -6.99 10.11 10.50
CA TRP A 92 -7.00 9.30 11.71
C TRP A 92 -8.41 8.79 12.07
N GLU A 93 -9.33 8.92 11.12
CA GLU A 93 -10.73 8.51 11.23
C GLU A 93 -10.93 7.16 10.57
N THR A 94 -10.33 6.96 9.39
CA THR A 94 -10.50 5.72 8.63
C THR A 94 -9.24 5.31 7.86
N TYR A 95 -9.18 4.03 7.54
CA TYR A 95 -8.21 3.44 6.64
C TYR A 95 -8.94 2.66 5.55
N TRP A 96 -8.28 2.49 4.42
CA TRP A 96 -8.80 1.71 3.30
C TRP A 96 -7.77 0.65 2.94
N LEU A 97 -8.16 -0.61 3.10
CA LEU A 97 -7.42 -1.75 2.56
C LEU A 97 -7.85 -1.96 1.11
N GLU A 98 -7.03 -1.48 0.19
CA GLU A 98 -7.29 -1.46 -1.24
C GLU A 98 -6.78 -2.76 -1.87
N PHE A 99 -7.61 -3.44 -2.64
CA PHE A 99 -7.26 -4.61 -3.44
C PHE A 99 -7.64 -4.36 -4.89
N ASP A 100 -6.67 -4.19 -5.79
CA ASP A 100 -6.91 -3.56 -7.11
C ASP A 100 -7.44 -2.11 -6.98
N TYR A 101 -7.46 -1.37 -8.08
CA TYR A 101 -7.93 0.01 -8.10
C TYR A 101 -9.41 0.05 -7.66
N ASP A 102 -9.71 0.81 -6.59
CA ASP A 102 -11.06 1.09 -6.06
C ASP A 102 -11.80 -0.03 -5.29
N THR A 103 -11.21 -1.19 -4.98
CA THR A 103 -11.92 -2.19 -4.13
C THR A 103 -11.50 -2.08 -2.67
N GLN A 104 -12.45 -1.72 -1.80
CA GLN A 104 -12.28 -1.79 -0.35
C GLN A 104 -12.50 -3.19 0.20
N VAL A 105 -11.61 -3.59 1.11
CA VAL A 105 -11.72 -4.86 1.84
C VAL A 105 -11.83 -4.61 3.34
N ASP A 106 -12.85 -5.22 3.97
CA ASP A 106 -13.23 -4.90 5.35
C ASP A 106 -12.25 -5.39 6.42
N THR A 107 -11.46 -6.43 6.13
CA THR A 107 -10.55 -7.05 7.11
C THR A 107 -9.17 -7.30 6.51
N ALA A 108 -8.12 -7.17 7.34
CA ALA A 108 -6.76 -7.48 6.91
C ALA A 108 -6.58 -8.95 6.53
N GLU A 109 -7.30 -9.87 7.17
CA GLU A 109 -7.31 -11.30 6.81
C GLU A 109 -7.82 -11.50 5.38
N ASN A 110 -8.96 -10.91 5.04
CA ASN A 110 -9.53 -11.06 3.70
C ASN A 110 -8.68 -10.33 2.66
N TRP A 111 -8.20 -9.12 2.98
CA TRP A 111 -7.31 -8.35 2.12
C TRP A 111 -6.04 -9.12 1.78
N TRP A 112 -5.40 -9.70 2.81
CA TRP A 112 -4.22 -10.52 2.62
C TRP A 112 -4.49 -11.79 1.81
N LYS A 113 -5.62 -12.44 2.04
CA LYS A 113 -6.04 -13.63 1.28
C LYS A 113 -6.18 -13.31 -0.20
N LEU A 114 -6.86 -12.21 -0.55
CA LEU A 114 -7.05 -11.77 -1.94
C LEU A 114 -5.71 -11.47 -2.63
N ILE A 115 -4.79 -10.77 -1.95
CA ILE A 115 -3.44 -10.52 -2.44
C ILE A 115 -2.70 -11.82 -2.75
N LEU A 116 -2.75 -12.81 -1.85
CA LEU A 116 -2.09 -14.09 -2.06
C LEU A 116 -2.73 -14.88 -3.20
N GLU A 117 -4.05 -14.85 -3.34
CA GLU A 117 -4.75 -15.48 -4.46
C GLU A 117 -4.30 -14.87 -5.79
N GLU A 118 -4.23 -13.54 -5.87
CA GLU A 118 -3.80 -12.84 -7.09
C GLU A 118 -2.33 -13.10 -7.41
N TYR A 119 -1.44 -13.00 -6.42
CA TYR A 119 -0.03 -13.38 -6.59
C TYR A 119 0.12 -14.82 -7.11
N ASN A 120 -0.64 -15.76 -6.58
CA ASN A 120 -0.61 -17.15 -7.04
C ASN A 120 -1.14 -17.34 -8.47
N LYS A 121 -2.13 -16.55 -8.91
CA LYS A 121 -2.57 -16.53 -10.33
C LYS A 121 -1.45 -16.04 -11.23
N LEU A 122 -0.77 -14.95 -10.85
CA LEU A 122 0.38 -14.43 -11.59
C LEU A 122 1.48 -15.51 -11.71
N LYS A 123 1.79 -16.23 -10.63
CA LYS A 123 2.78 -17.33 -10.67
C LYS A 123 2.42 -18.45 -11.65
N LYS A 124 1.14 -18.78 -11.76
CA LYS A 124 0.66 -19.80 -12.70
C LYS A 124 0.68 -19.30 -14.14
N ASN A 125 0.17 -18.10 -14.38
CA ASN A 125 0.03 -17.53 -15.73
C ASN A 125 1.38 -17.16 -16.36
N TYR A 126 2.32 -16.67 -15.54
CA TYR A 126 3.66 -16.32 -16.01
C TYR A 126 4.66 -17.46 -15.83
N GLY A 127 4.30 -18.61 -15.23
CA GLY A 127 5.19 -19.77 -15.06
C GLY A 127 6.37 -19.53 -14.13
N ASN A 128 6.15 -19.54 -12.80
CA ASN A 128 7.18 -19.28 -11.77
C ASN A 128 8.10 -18.08 -12.08
N ASN A 129 7.60 -17.11 -12.84
CA ASN A 129 8.32 -15.92 -13.28
C ASN A 129 8.11 -14.73 -12.33
N VAL A 130 7.46 -14.97 -11.19
CA VAL A 130 7.14 -14.06 -10.08
C VAL A 130 7.35 -14.80 -8.76
#